data_AF-A0A3A4A687-F1
#
_entry.id   AF-A0A3A4A687-F1
#
_cell.length_a   1.000
_cell.length_b   1.000
_cell.length_c   1.000
_cell.angle_alpha   90.00
_cell.angle_beta   90.00
_cell.angle_gamma   90.00
#
_symmetry.space_group_name_H-M   'P 1'
#
loop_
_entity.id
_entity.type
_entity.pdbx_description
1 polymer ?
#
loop_
_entity_poly.entity_id
_entity_poly.type
_entity_poly.pdbx_seq_one_letter_code
_entity_poly.pdbx_strand_id
1 'polypeptide(L)'
;MRIAHVAAYLLASGRTMLSEPMEYGPFRLLDGARRALALLEGDDETYARFASIHDRIQEVFQTVRLDIDLPTLLDELCLEMAAGMREWERADERPPQ
;
A
#
# COMPACT_ATOMS: atom_id res chain seq x y z
N MET A 1 -2.69 -16.29 -4.08
CA MET A 1 -2.77 -15.01 -3.35
C MET A 1 -2.22 -13.94 -4.26
N ARG A 2 -3.04 -12.95 -4.64
CA ARG A 2 -2.63 -11.88 -5.58
C ARG A 2 -1.77 -10.85 -4.82
N ILE A 3 -0.74 -10.32 -5.47
CA ILE A 3 0.27 -9.41 -4.86
C ILE A 3 -0.39 -8.22 -4.13
N ALA A 4 -1.47 -7.65 -4.66
CA ALA A 4 -2.21 -6.59 -3.98
C ALA A 4 -2.71 -6.98 -2.57
N HIS A 5 -3.14 -8.24 -2.35
CA HIS A 5 -3.55 -8.69 -1.01
C HIS A 5 -2.38 -8.70 -0.01
N VAL A 6 -1.16 -8.95 -0.49
CA VAL A 6 0.05 -8.87 0.34
C VAL A 6 0.26 -7.43 0.78
N ALA A 7 0.19 -6.47 -0.14
CA ALA A 7 0.33 -5.06 0.17
C ALA A 7 -0.75 -4.58 1.16
N ALA A 8 -2.01 -4.97 0.95
CA ALA A 8 -3.11 -4.63 1.86
C ALA A 8 -2.90 -5.21 3.27
N TYR A 9 -2.48 -6.47 3.36
CA TYR A 9 -2.15 -7.11 4.64
C TYR A 9 -1.02 -6.38 5.38
N LEU A 10 0.03 -5.97 4.66
CA LEU A 10 1.17 -5.26 5.24
C LEU A 10 0.77 -3.87 5.75
N LEU A 11 -0.05 -3.12 5.01
CA LEU A 11 -0.56 -1.81 5.44
C LEU A 11 -1.43 -1.92 6.70
N ALA A 12 -2.40 -2.85 6.69
CA ALA A 12 -3.27 -3.09 7.83
C ALA A 12 -2.48 -3.56 9.06
N SER A 13 -1.49 -4.43 8.86
CA SER A 13 -0.60 -4.87 9.95
C SER A 13 0.23 -3.71 10.48
N GLY A 14 0.75 -2.84 9.60
CA GLY A 14 1.52 -1.65 9.97
C GLY A 14 0.72 -0.74 10.91
N ARG A 15 -0.57 -0.56 10.62
CA ARG A 15 -1.49 0.22 11.44
C ARG A 15 -1.69 -0.32 12.85
N THR A 16 -1.63 -1.66 13.02
CA THR A 16 -1.74 -2.31 14.34
C THR A 16 -0.45 -2.29 15.16
N MET A 17 0.69 -1.98 14.53
CA MET A 17 2.01 -1.95 15.18
C MET A 17 2.47 -0.53 15.56
N LEU A 18 1.57 0.44 15.64
CA LEU A 18 1.92 1.81 16.05
C LEU A 18 2.44 1.92 17.48
N SER A 19 2.16 0.92 18.34
CA SER A 19 2.72 0.83 19.70
C SER A 19 4.15 0.26 19.73
N GLU A 20 4.62 -0.34 18.64
CA GLU A 20 5.96 -0.90 18.53
C GLU A 20 6.98 0.20 18.20
N PRO A 21 8.27 -0.01 18.50
CA PRO A 21 9.31 0.90 18.05
C PRO A 21 9.23 1.13 16.54
N MET A 22 9.32 2.40 16.17
CA MET A 22 9.16 2.88 14.79
C MET A 22 10.06 2.15 13.78
N GLU A 23 11.28 1.83 14.22
CA GLU A 23 12.31 1.11 13.45
C GLU A 23 12.02 -0.40 13.28
N TYR A 24 11.14 -0.98 14.10
CA TYR A 24 10.85 -2.42 14.13
C TYR A 24 9.47 -2.80 13.57
N GLY A 25 8.46 -1.93 13.66
CA GLY A 25 7.08 -2.27 13.28
C GLY A 25 6.60 -1.61 11.99
N PRO A 26 5.98 -0.43 12.07
CA PRO A 26 5.14 0.11 11.00
C PRO A 26 5.94 0.49 9.75
N PHE A 27 7.15 1.04 9.87
CA PHE A 27 7.97 1.38 8.70
C PHE A 27 8.49 0.16 7.93
N ARG A 28 8.76 -0.97 8.61
CA ARG A 28 9.17 -2.20 7.93
C ARG A 28 8.03 -2.79 7.11
N LEU A 29 6.82 -2.74 7.66
CA LEU A 29 5.62 -3.18 6.97
C LEU A 29 5.25 -2.24 5.81
N LEU A 30 5.44 -0.94 6.01
CA LEU A 30 5.26 0.07 4.97
C LEU A 30 6.26 -0.13 3.80
N ASP A 31 7.54 -0.40 4.09
CA ASP A 31 8.53 -0.74 3.06
C ASP A 31 8.19 -2.06 2.35
N GLY A 32 7.69 -3.04 3.09
CA GLY A 32 7.19 -4.30 2.52
C GLY A 32 6.04 -4.07 1.54
N ALA A 33 5.06 -3.24 1.92
CA ALA A 33 3.93 -2.88 1.06
C ALA A 33 4.40 -2.19 -0.22
N ARG A 34 5.33 -1.24 -0.10
CA ARG A 34 5.97 -0.57 -1.24
C ARG A 34 6.60 -1.56 -2.22
N ARG A 35 7.43 -2.48 -1.72
CA ARG A 35 8.08 -3.51 -2.56
C ARG A 35 7.06 -4.44 -3.22
N ALA A 36 5.98 -4.79 -2.51
CA ALA A 36 4.92 -5.61 -3.08
C ALA A 36 4.20 -4.88 -4.23
N LEU A 37 3.88 -3.59 -4.07
CA LEU A 37 3.26 -2.79 -5.12
C LEU A 37 4.16 -2.62 -6.35
N ALA A 38 5.47 -2.45 -6.16
CA ALA A 38 6.42 -2.38 -7.28
C ALA A 38 6.45 -3.66 -8.14
N LEU A 39 6.08 -4.83 -7.58
CA LEU A 39 5.97 -6.06 -8.37
C LEU A 39 4.77 -6.05 -9.34
N LEU A 40 3.85 -5.09 -9.20
CA LEU A 40 2.72 -4.90 -10.12
C LEU A 40 3.08 -4.06 -11.35
N GLU A 41 4.23 -3.37 -11.38
CA GLU A 41 4.67 -2.50 -12.50
C GLU A 41 4.70 -3.20 -13.86
N GLY A 42 4.75 -4.54 -13.90
CA GLY A 42 4.70 -5.31 -15.16
C GLY A 42 3.31 -5.45 -15.79
N ASP A 43 2.26 -4.94 -15.15
CA ASP A 43 0.89 -4.90 -15.64
C ASP A 43 0.39 -3.45 -15.54
N ASP A 44 0.48 -2.70 -16.66
CA ASP A 44 0.22 -1.26 -16.70
C ASP A 44 -1.17 -0.88 -16.13
N GLU A 45 -2.18 -1.72 -16.36
CA GLU A 45 -3.55 -1.44 -15.89
C GLU A 45 -3.68 -1.71 -14.39
N THR A 46 -3.09 -2.80 -13.89
CA THR A 46 -3.10 -3.11 -12.46
C THR A 46 -2.22 -2.14 -11.69
N TYR A 47 -1.04 -1.78 -12.21
CA TYR A 47 -0.13 -0.83 -11.58
C TYR A 47 -0.76 0.56 -11.46
N ALA A 48 -1.41 1.07 -12.53
CA ALA A 48 -2.04 2.38 -12.52
C ALA A 48 -3.07 2.55 -11.38
N ARG A 49 -3.72 1.46 -10.95
CA ARG A 49 -4.68 1.47 -9.83
C ARG A 49 -4.04 1.63 -8.46
N PHE A 50 -2.78 1.24 -8.30
CA PHE A 50 -2.07 1.27 -7.02
C PHE A 50 -0.85 2.19 -7.01
N ALA A 51 -0.53 2.83 -8.13
CA ALA A 51 0.64 3.69 -8.30
C ALA A 51 0.65 4.86 -7.29
N SER A 52 -0.51 5.49 -7.05
CA SER A 52 -0.62 6.57 -6.07
C SER A 52 -0.26 6.12 -4.64
N ILE A 53 -0.67 4.90 -4.25
CA ILE A 53 -0.31 4.31 -2.96
C ILE A 53 1.21 4.06 -2.90
N HIS A 54 1.78 3.50 -3.97
CA HIS A 54 3.22 3.27 -4.06
C HIS A 54 4.02 4.58 -3.92
N ASP A 55 3.62 5.62 -4.65
CA ASP A 55 4.30 6.91 -4.68
C ASP A 55 4.24 7.64 -3.32
N ARG A 56 3.07 7.62 -2.67
CA ARG A 56 2.91 8.16 -1.32
C ARG A 56 3.79 7.45 -0.30
N ILE A 57 3.90 6.11 -0.41
CA ILE A 57 4.81 5.36 0.44
C ILE A 57 6.27 5.72 0.12
N GLN A 58 6.63 5.85 -1.15
CA GLN A 58 7.97 6.21 -1.58
C GLN A 58 8.38 7.60 -1.04
N GLU A 59 7.46 8.56 -1.04
CA GLU A 59 7.68 9.91 -0.50
C GLU A 59 8.12 9.86 0.97
N VAL A 60 7.47 9.03 1.80
CA VAL A 60 7.82 8.82 3.21
C VAL A 60 9.27 8.39 3.41
N PHE A 61 9.82 7.58 2.50
CA PHE A 61 11.21 7.13 2.56
C PHE A 61 12.20 8.13 1.96
N GLN A 62 11.73 9.08 1.15
CA GLN A 62 12.54 10.14 0.55
C GLN A 62 12.60 11.40 1.43
N THR A 63 11.56 11.70 2.19
CA THR A 63 11.55 12.81 3.13
C THR A 63 12.42 12.48 4.36
N VAL A 64 13.31 13.40 4.75
CA VAL A 64 14.03 13.31 6.03
C VAL A 64 12.97 13.22 7.13
N ARG A 65 13.00 12.14 7.94
CA ARG A 65 11.95 11.63 8.87
C ARG A 65 11.45 12.57 9.98
N LEU A 66 11.40 13.87 9.77
CA LEU A 66 10.94 14.84 10.75
C LEU A 66 9.51 15.21 10.39
N ASP A 67 8.56 14.72 11.20
CA ASP A 67 7.15 15.14 11.27
C ASP A 67 6.10 14.44 10.37
N ILE A 68 6.23 13.12 10.15
CA ILE A 68 5.16 12.34 9.48
C ILE A 68 4.14 11.85 10.51
N ASP A 69 2.88 12.23 10.34
CA ASP A 69 1.73 11.63 11.02
C ASP A 69 1.43 10.23 10.44
N LEU A 70 2.27 9.27 10.85
CA LEU A 70 2.22 7.89 10.37
C LEU A 70 0.87 7.19 10.63
N PRO A 71 0.19 7.38 11.79
CA PRO A 71 -1.17 6.85 11.98
C PRO A 71 -2.15 7.28 10.90
N THR A 72 -2.26 8.59 10.65
CA THR A 72 -3.18 9.14 9.64
C THR A 72 -2.82 8.65 8.24
N LEU A 73 -1.54 8.65 7.91
CA LEU A 73 -1.06 8.12 6.63
C LEU A 73 -1.47 6.65 6.43
N LEU A 74 -1.26 5.79 7.43
CA LEU A 74 -1.59 4.37 7.32
C LEU A 74 -3.11 4.14 7.18
N ASP A 75 -3.94 4.92 7.87
CA ASP A 75 -5.40 4.87 7.72
C ASP A 75 -5.81 5.25 6.29
N GLU A 76 -5.24 6.32 5.74
CA GLU A 76 -5.51 6.75 4.36
C GLU A 76 -5.05 5.72 3.33
N LEU A 77 -3.84 5.17 3.47
CA LEU A 77 -3.32 4.14 2.57
C LEU A 77 -4.17 2.86 2.63
N CYS A 78 -4.68 2.48 3.80
CA CYS A 78 -5.60 1.34 3.93
C CYS A 78 -6.91 1.58 3.18
N LEU A 79 -7.48 2.78 3.28
CA LEU A 79 -8.71 3.15 2.58
C LEU A 79 -8.53 3.18 1.07
N GLU A 80 -7.43 3.77 0.60
CA GLU A 80 -7.06 3.84 -0.81
C GLU A 80 -6.83 2.44 -1.39
N MET A 81 -6.11 1.59 -0.66
CA MET A 81 -5.88 0.19 -1.03
C MET A 81 -7.19 -0.59 -1.15
N ALA A 82 -8.09 -0.44 -0.17
CA ALA A 82 -9.39 -1.09 -0.21
C ALA A 82 -10.25 -0.60 -1.39
N ALA A 83 -10.15 0.68 -1.77
CA ALA A 83 -10.82 1.21 -2.95
C ALA A 83 -10.27 0.59 -4.24
N GLY A 84 -8.95 0.61 -4.43
CA GLY A 84 -8.30 0.03 -5.61
C GLY A 84 -8.56 -1.47 -5.76
N MET A 85 -8.59 -2.22 -4.65
CA MET A 85 -8.94 -3.64 -4.67
C MET A 85 -10.38 -3.90 -5.11
N ARG A 86 -11.37 -3.14 -4.60
CA ARG A 86 -12.77 -3.27 -5.01
C ARG A 86 -12.97 -2.96 -6.50
N GLU A 87 -12.24 -1.98 -7.03
CA GLU A 87 -12.29 -1.65 -8.45
C GLU A 87 -11.67 -2.75 -9.31
N TRP A 88 -10.56 -3.32 -8.85
CA TRP A 88 -9.90 -4.42 -9.54
C TRP A 88 -10.74 -5.69 -9.58
N GLU A 89 -11.38 -6.07 -8.48
CA GLU A 89 -12.30 -7.21 -8.42
C GLU A 89 -13.47 -7.04 -9.40
N ARG A 90 -14.06 -5.84 -9.47
CA ARG A 90 -15.14 -5.53 -10.42
C ARG A 90 -14.68 -5.52 -11.88
N ALA A 91 -13.40 -5.21 -12.14
CA ALA A 91 -12.84 -5.25 -13.49
C ALA A 91 -12.64 -6.69 -13.96
N ASP A 92 -12.16 -7.56 -13.05
CA ASP A 92 -11.98 -9.00 -13.29
C ASP A 92 -13.31 -9.75 -13.52
N GLU A 93 -14.38 -9.31 -12.87
CA GLU A 93 -15.72 -9.89 -13.05
C GLU A 93 -16.40 -9.49 -14.38
N ARG A 94 -15.86 -8.49 -15.09
CA ARG A 94 -16.46 -8.00 -16.34
C ARG A 94 -16.09 -8.95 -17.48
N PRO A 95 -17.06 -9.50 -18.23
CA PRO A 95 -16.76 -10.36 -19.35
C PRO A 95 -15.98 -9.57 -20.43
N PRO A 96 -15.01 -10.21 -21.13
CA PRO A 96 -14.32 -9.57 -22.24
C PRO A 96 -15.36 -9.17 -23.30
N GLN A 97 -15.27 -7.92 -23.77
CA GLN A 97 -16.12 -7.37 -24.83
C GLN A 97 -15.69 -7.91 -26.21
#